data_AF-A0A4Q2V7U6-F1
#
_entry.id   AF-A0A4Q2V7U6-F1
#
_cell.length_a   1.000
_cell.length_b   1.000
_cell.length_c   1.000
_cell.angle_alpha   90.00
_cell.angle_beta   90.00
_cell.angle_gamma   90.00
#
_symmetry.space_group_name_H-M   'P 1'
#
loop_
_entity.id
_entity.type
_entity.pdbx_description
1 polymer ?
#
loop_
_entity_poly.entity_id
_entity_poly.type
_entity_poly.pdbx_seq_one_letter_code
_entity_poly.pdbx_strand_id
1 'polypeptide(L)' 'MQAIPTTGKQRVAGGHQRSWRLAEFDRMELDELSNTYYVFLKWPDGEVTRHDKEEVYENCPQQLALFYVGIIELVDPE' A
#
# COMPACT_ATOMS: atom_id res chain seq x y z
N MET A 1 3.95 9.77 26.59
CA MET A 1 3.89 8.68 25.59
C MET A 1 2.49 8.72 25.00
N GLN A 2 2.33 9.14 23.74
CA GLN A 2 1.01 9.22 23.10
C GLN A 2 0.70 7.90 22.40
N ALA A 3 -0.52 7.38 22.59
CA ALA A 3 -0.96 6.11 22.05
C ALA A 3 -1.12 6.19 20.52
N ILE A 4 -0.57 5.21 19.82
CA ILE A 4 -0.79 4.99 18.39
C ILE A 4 -2.18 4.34 18.28
N PRO A 5 -3.14 4.94 17.53
CA PRO A 5 -4.47 4.36 17.42
C PRO A 5 -4.39 3.05 16.63
N THR A 6 -4.67 1.94 17.31
CA THR A 6 -4.88 0.61 16.74
C THR A 6 -5.99 0.66 15.70
N THR A 7 -5.68 0.10 14.53
CA THR A 7 -6.50 -0.13 13.33
C THR A 7 -7.97 -0.45 13.65
N GLY A 8 -8.75 0.60 13.86
CA GLY A 8 -10.18 0.58 13.64
C GLY A 8 -10.39 0.93 12.18
N LYS A 9 -11.05 0.04 11.42
CA LYS A 9 -11.51 0.27 10.05
C LYS A 9 -11.84 1.75 9.85
N GLN A 10 -10.97 2.47 9.15
CA GLN A 10 -11.16 3.89 8.91
C GLN A 10 -12.29 4.00 7.88
N ARG A 11 -13.52 4.03 8.40
CA ARG A 11 -14.70 4.40 7.61
C ARG A 11 -14.48 5.85 7.23
N VAL A 12 -13.94 6.07 6.04
CA VAL A 12 -13.91 7.40 5.42
C VAL A 12 -15.35 7.87 5.29
N ALA A 13 -15.67 8.92 6.04
CA ALA A 13 -16.96 9.57 6.02
C ALA A 13 -17.11 10.30 4.68
N GLY A 14 -18.00 9.78 3.82
CA GLY A 14 -18.41 10.43 2.57
C GLY A 14 -17.38 10.34 1.44
N GLY A 15 -17.63 9.51 0.44
CA GLY A 15 -16.82 9.50 -0.77
C GLY A 15 -17.06 8.23 -1.56
N HIS A 16 -17.22 8.37 -2.87
CA HIS A 16 -17.43 7.29 -3.83
C HIS A 16 -16.59 6.05 -3.50
N GLN A 17 -17.20 4.86 -3.60
CA GLN A 17 -16.52 3.59 -3.41
C GLN A 17 -15.32 3.52 -4.37
N ARG A 18 -14.11 3.70 -3.84
CA ARG A 18 -12.87 3.66 -4.61
C ARG A 18 -12.64 2.25 -5.14
N SER A 19 -12.18 2.17 -6.39
CA SER A 19 -11.90 0.90 -7.05
C SER A 19 -10.41 0.60 -6.97
N TRP A 20 -10.05 -0.52 -6.34
CA TRP A 20 -8.67 -1.02 -6.27
C TRP A 20 -8.02 -1.24 -7.64
N ARG A 21 -8.81 -1.48 -8.69
CA ARG A 21 -8.30 -1.63 -10.06
C ARG A 21 -7.73 -0.34 -10.63
N LEU A 22 -8.18 0.81 -10.14
CA LEU A 22 -7.75 2.13 -10.61
C LEU A 22 -6.70 2.76 -9.70
N ALA A 23 -6.33 2.07 -8.61
CA ALA A 23 -5.25 2.51 -7.75
C ALA A 23 -3.90 2.29 -8.44
N GLU A 24 -3.00 3.26 -8.29
CA GLU A 24 -1.63 3.19 -8.76
C GLU A 24 -0.69 3.08 -7.54
N PHE A 25 0.37 2.29 -7.69
CA PHE A 25 1.41 2.22 -6.69
C PHE A 25 2.16 3.56 -6.59
N ASP A 26 2.27 4.11 -5.39
CA ASP A 26 3.08 5.31 -5.12
C ASP A 26 4.44 4.93 -4.51
N ARG A 27 4.42 4.29 -3.34
CA ARG A 27 5.63 3.84 -2.62
C ARG A 27 5.32 2.75 -1.60
N MET A 28 6.38 2.09 -1.14
CA MET A 28 6.35 1.16 -0.01
C MET A 28 7.36 1.62 1.04
N GLU A 29 6.96 1.58 2.31
CA GLU A 29 7.80 1.95 3.45
C GLU A 29 7.82 0.80 4.46
N LEU A 30 8.98 0.54 5.06
CA LEU A 30 9.11 -0.35 6.20
C LEU A 30 8.94 0.46 7.48
N ASP A 31 7.94 0.12 8.29
CA ASP A 31 7.89 0.58 9.67
C ASP A 31 8.78 -0.32 10.52
N GLU A 32 9.96 0.18 10.88
CA GLU A 32 10.97 -0.57 11.65
C GLU A 32 10.48 -0.96 13.05
N LEU A 33 9.54 -0.21 13.63
CA LEU A 33 9.00 -0.49 14.97
C LEU A 33 8.10 -1.72 14.97
N SER A 34 7.23 -1.84 13.96
CA SER A 34 6.32 -2.97 13.81
C SER A 34 6.85 -4.05 12.86
N ASN A 35 8.03 -3.83 12.27
CA ASN A 35 8.60 -4.66 11.21
C ASN A 35 7.58 -4.98 10.09
N THR A 36 6.76 -4.00 9.74
CA THR A 36 5.63 -4.16 8.80
C THR A 36 5.83 -3.25 7.60
N TYR A 37 5.57 -3.78 6.41
CA TYR A 37 5.57 -2.99 5.18
C TYR A 37 4.21 -2.36 4.95
N TYR A 38 4.21 -1.03 4.82
CA TYR A 38 3.06 -0.26 4.40
C TYR A 38 3.17 0.11 2.93
N VAL A 39 2.05 0.01 2.22
CA VAL A 39 1.93 0.39 0.81
C VAL A 39 1.07 1.63 0.69
N PHE A 40 1.57 2.61 -0.05
CA PHE A 40 0.85 3.83 -0.36
C PHE A 40 0.33 3.74 -1.80
N LEU A 41 -0.99 3.88 -1.93
CA LEU A 41 -1.67 3.85 -3.23
C LEU A 41 -2.21 5.24 -3.53
N LYS A 42 -1.99 5.70 -4.76
CA LYS A 42 -2.60 6.90 -5.32
C LYS A 42 -3.88 6.54 -6.05
N TRP A 43 -4.95 7.25 -5.72
CA TRP A 43 -6.27 7.07 -6.32
C TRP A 43 -6.49 8.06 -7.47
N PRO A 44 -7.48 7.81 -8.35
CA PRO A 44 -7.80 8.71 -9.47
C PRO A 44 -8.24 10.12 -9.04
N ASP A 45 -8.74 10.28 -7.81
CA ASP A 45 -9.07 11.57 -7.22
C ASP A 45 -7.82 12.35 -6.74
N GLY A 46 -6.63 11.76 -6.89
CA GLY A 46 -5.34 12.33 -6.49
C GLY A 46 -4.97 12.05 -5.03
N GLU A 47 -5.88 11.48 -4.24
CA GLU A 47 -5.62 11.15 -2.84
C GLU A 47 -4.64 9.98 -2.73
N VAL A 48 -3.81 10.00 -1.69
CA VAL A 48 -2.90 8.90 -1.37
C VAL A 48 -3.29 8.32 -0.03
N THR A 49 -3.49 7.01 0.04
CA THR A 49 -3.82 6.33 1.30
C THR A 49 -2.85 5.21 1.60
N ARG A 50 -2.60 5.00 2.89
CA ARG A 50 -1.74 3.95 3.43
C ARG A 50 -2.54 2.70 3.71
N HIS A 51 -2.01 1.55 3.29
CA HIS A 51 -2.58 0.22 3.50
C HIS A 51 -1.52 -0.76 3.98
N ASP A 52 -1.97 -1.84 4.61
CA ASP A 52 -1.09 -2.98 4.91
C ASP A 52 -0.73 -3.70 3.61
N LYS A 53 0.50 -4.23 3.50
CA LYS A 53 0.92 -4.98 2.32
C LYS A 53 -0.03 -6.14 1.99
N GLU A 54 -0.54 -6.82 3.02
CA GLU A 54 -1.46 -7.95 2.89
C GLU A 54 -2.80 -7.53 2.28
N GLU A 55 -3.35 -6.38 2.70
CA GLU A 55 -4.59 -5.83 2.12
C GLU A 55 -4.43 -5.53 0.63
N VAL A 56 -3.30 -4.94 0.23
CA VAL A 56 -3.00 -4.65 -1.18
C VAL A 56 -2.83 -5.95 -1.97
N TYR A 57 -2.17 -6.95 -1.41
CA TYR A 57 -1.99 -8.26 -2.04
C TYR A 57 -3.34 -8.96 -2.31
N GLU A 58 -4.31 -8.85 -1.40
CA GLU A 58 -5.63 -9.44 -1.57
C GLU A 58 -6.49 -8.68 -2.60
N ASN A 59 -6.41 -7.35 -2.63
CA ASN A 59 -7.33 -6.52 -3.42
C ASN A 59 -6.79 -6.11 -4.81
N CYS A 60 -5.48 -5.92 -4.95
CA CYS A 60 -4.84 -5.50 -6.19
C CYS A 60 -3.39 -6.03 -6.33
N PRO A 61 -3.20 -7.36 -6.31
CA PRO A 61 -1.86 -7.98 -6.37
C PRO A 61 -1.03 -7.55 -7.59
N GLN A 62 -1.69 -7.20 -8.69
CA GLN A 62 -1.04 -6.71 -9.91
C GLN A 62 -0.20 -5.45 -9.69
N GLN A 63 -0.61 -4.54 -8.80
CA GLN A 63 0.15 -3.31 -8.52
C GLN A 63 1.44 -3.63 -7.77
N LEU A 64 1.37 -4.56 -6.83
CA LEU A 64 2.55 -5.01 -6.09
C LEU A 64 3.53 -5.78 -7.00
N ALA A 65 3.01 -6.58 -7.93
CA ALA A 65 3.83 -7.27 -8.92
C ALA A 65 4.58 -6.29 -9.84
N LEU A 66 3.90 -5.23 -10.32
CA LEU A 66 4.52 -4.19 -11.14
C LEU A 66 5.65 -3.47 -10.40
N PHE A 67 5.45 -3.17 -9.11
CA PHE A 67 6.51 -2.60 -8.27
C PHE A 67 7.75 -3.49 -8.19
N TYR A 68 7.57 -4.79 -7.90
CA TYR A 68 8.72 -5.71 -7.82
C TYR A 68 9.41 -5.86 -9.17
N VAL A 69 8.68 -5.98 -10.27
CA VAL A 69 9.29 -6.05 -11.61
C VAL A 69 10.11 -4.79 -11.93
N GLY A 70 9.68 -3.62 -11.46
CA GLY A 70 10.41 -2.35 -11.67
C GLY A 70 11.66 -2.17 -10.81
N ILE A 71 11.79 -2.92 -9.71
CA ILE A 71 12.89 -2.76 -8.72
C ILE A 71 13.82 -3.96 -8.68
N ILE A 72 13.37 -5.13 -9.16
CA ILE A 72 14.24 -6.29 -9.35
C ILE A 72 15.22 -5.93 -10.48
N GLU A 73 16.36 -5.37 -10.11
CA GLU A 73 17.58 -5.59 -10.87
C GLU A 73 17.88 -7.08 -10.75
N LEU A 74 18.02 -7.76 -11.89
CA LEU A 74 18.47 -9.14 -11.93
C LEU A 74 19.88 -9.17 -11.32
N VAL A 75 19.96 -9.54 -10.03
CA VAL A 75 21.24 -9.81 -9.38
C VAL A 75 21.65 -11.20 -9.84
N ASP A 76 22.70 -11.30 -10.64
CA ASP A 76 23.31 -12.59 -10.97
C ASP A 76 23.72 -13.27 -9.66
N PRO A 77 23.28 -14.52 -9.41
CA PRO A 77 23.70 -15.24 -8.21
C PRO A 77 25.20 -15.57 -8.31
N GLU A 78 25.99 -15.17 -7.31
CA GLU A 78 27.39 -15.59 -7.12
C GLU A 78 27.54 -17.10 -6.91
#